data_AF-A0A9E2R2M5-F1
#
_entry.id   AF-A0A9E2R2M5-F1
#
_cell.length_a   1.000
_cell.length_b   1.000
_cell.length_c   1.000
_cell.angle_alpha   90.00
_cell.angle_beta   90.00
_cell.angle_gamma   90.00
#
_symmetry.space_group_name_H-M   'P 1'
#
loop_
_entity.id
_entity.type
_entity.pdbx_description
1 polymer ?
#
loop_
_entity_poly.entity_id
_entity_poly.type
_entity_poly.pdbx_seq_one_letter_code
_entity_poly.pdbx_strand_id
1 'polypeptide(L)'
;IHYHLLVVMDQDIRTGFDFEAVKAKDYRSAGEYLRAQWEFWRQTAPKYGFGRHELLPIRKTGEALAKYVGKYIGKHIEHRLPEDKGARLVRYSRGTNRARAQFSWCTPGAALWRTKLGLLCRALGLTSDNYTEQLREWYGPRWCHTLAPMVDSIKPLVYPSFWTLQKDFLKLEPPPKELWDDPDCNPNTGGWMNPDPDQARQSLLTAWIAALDERQRRWHRHQRRESPNRRCPLTEVARSAFPRPGVPWIKQTARDD
;
A
#
# COMPACT_ATOMS: atom_id res chain seq x y z
N ILE A 1 -6.50 6.86 31.39
CA ILE A 1 -5.58 6.27 30.38
C ILE A 1 -5.36 4.82 30.74
N HIS A 2 -5.29 3.90 29.77
CA HIS A 2 -5.10 2.47 30.02
C HIS A 2 -4.03 1.94 29.08
N TYR A 3 -3.00 1.30 29.62
CA TYR A 3 -1.84 0.84 28.86
C TYR A 3 -1.87 -0.68 28.72
N HIS A 4 -1.54 -1.15 27.51
CA HIS A 4 -1.26 -2.56 27.27
C HIS A 4 0.23 -2.68 27.02
N LEU A 5 0.92 -3.47 27.84
CA LEU A 5 2.36 -3.68 27.75
C LEU A 5 2.64 -5.12 27.36
N LEU A 6 3.56 -5.28 26.41
CA LEU A 6 4.20 -6.55 26.15
C LEU A 6 5.62 -6.48 26.69
N VAL A 7 5.90 -7.30 27.69
CA VAL A 7 7.18 -7.31 28.41
C VAL A 7 7.75 -8.72 28.42
N VAL A 8 9.09 -8.80 28.36
CA VAL A 8 9.82 -10.03 28.64
C VAL A 8 10.09 -10.03 30.14
N MET A 9 9.78 -11.15 30.79
CA MET A 9 10.02 -11.35 32.22
C MET A 9 11.37 -12.06 32.42
N ASP A 10 12.03 -11.83 33.56
CA ASP A 10 13.34 -12.44 33.85
C ASP A 10 13.24 -13.94 34.12
N GLN A 11 12.08 -14.40 34.56
CA GLN A 11 11.79 -15.81 34.83
C GLN A 11 10.54 -16.26 34.09
N ASP A 12 10.45 -17.58 33.87
CA ASP A 12 9.28 -18.18 33.27
C ASP A 12 8.04 -18.00 34.16
N ILE A 13 7.01 -17.38 33.60
CA ILE A 13 5.72 -17.15 34.25
C ILE A 13 4.59 -17.98 33.62
N ARG A 14 4.88 -18.81 32.60
CA ARG A 14 3.90 -19.54 31.79
C ARG A 14 3.79 -21.02 32.18
N THR A 15 4.90 -21.69 32.47
CA THR A 15 4.89 -23.12 32.80
C THR A 15 4.13 -23.35 34.11
N GLY A 16 3.23 -24.34 34.12
CA GLY A 16 2.38 -24.64 35.27
C GLY A 16 1.24 -23.64 35.53
N PHE A 17 1.17 -22.52 34.79
CA PHE A 17 0.14 -21.51 34.98
C PHE A 17 -1.22 -21.97 34.41
N ASP A 18 -2.24 -22.01 35.29
CA ASP A 18 -3.60 -22.39 34.93
C ASP A 18 -4.49 -21.15 34.77
N PHE A 19 -4.85 -20.87 33.50
CA PHE A 19 -5.70 -19.74 33.15
C PHE A 19 -7.15 -19.88 33.60
N GLU A 20 -7.70 -21.09 33.64
CA GLU A 20 -9.10 -21.30 34.03
C GLU A 20 -9.25 -21.22 35.55
N ALA A 21 -8.27 -21.74 36.31
CA ALA A 21 -8.20 -21.56 37.76
C ALA A 21 -8.14 -20.06 38.14
N VAL A 22 -7.28 -19.28 37.49
CA VAL A 22 -7.15 -17.84 37.75
C VAL A 22 -8.42 -17.09 37.38
N LYS A 23 -9.11 -17.48 36.30
CA LYS A 23 -10.42 -16.93 35.95
C LYS A 23 -11.48 -17.22 37.03
N ALA A 24 -11.38 -18.36 37.71
CA ALA A 24 -12.17 -18.72 38.89
C ALA A 24 -11.65 -18.10 40.20
N LYS A 25 -10.69 -17.17 40.13
CA LYS A 25 -10.03 -16.51 41.28
C LYS A 25 -9.16 -17.44 42.13
N ASP A 26 -8.73 -18.57 41.58
CA ASP A 26 -7.72 -19.44 42.18
C ASP A 26 -6.34 -19.15 41.57
N TYR A 27 -5.45 -18.58 42.38
CA TYR A 27 -4.12 -18.13 41.96
C TYR A 27 -3.00 -19.08 42.37
N ARG A 28 -3.31 -20.27 42.91
CA ARG A 28 -2.30 -21.20 43.45
C ARG A 28 -1.34 -21.74 42.39
N SER A 29 -1.76 -21.79 41.13
CA SER A 29 -0.92 -22.21 39.99
C SER A 29 0.11 -21.15 39.56
N ALA A 30 0.03 -19.92 40.09
CA ALA A 30 1.00 -18.88 39.78
C ALA A 30 2.32 -19.12 40.51
N GLY A 31 3.41 -19.17 39.74
CA GLY A 31 4.77 -19.29 40.29
C GLY A 31 5.10 -18.16 41.28
N GLU A 32 6.05 -18.43 42.18
CA GLU A 32 6.47 -17.47 43.22
C GLU A 32 6.92 -16.15 42.62
N TYR A 33 7.71 -16.18 41.54
CA TYR A 33 8.15 -14.97 40.85
C TYR A 33 6.98 -14.14 40.32
N LEU A 34 5.98 -14.75 39.67
CA LEU A 34 4.80 -14.02 39.17
C LEU A 34 4.00 -13.38 40.32
N ARG A 35 3.85 -14.10 41.44
CA ARG A 35 3.16 -13.58 42.63
C ARG A 35 3.93 -12.40 43.26
N ALA A 36 5.25 -12.48 43.33
CA ALA A 36 6.10 -11.38 43.78
C ALA A 36 5.97 -10.14 42.88
N GLN A 37 5.91 -10.33 41.55
CA GLN A 37 5.64 -9.24 40.61
C GLN A 37 4.24 -8.63 40.85
N TRP A 38 3.21 -9.45 41.05
CA TRP A 38 1.86 -8.94 41.35
C TRP A 38 1.82 -8.10 42.61
N GLU A 39 2.50 -8.56 43.67
CA GLU A 39 2.61 -7.84 44.93
C GLU A 39 3.34 -6.50 44.74
N PHE A 40 4.51 -6.53 44.10
CA PHE A 40 5.28 -5.33 43.78
C PHE A 40 4.42 -4.27 43.07
N TRP A 41 3.70 -4.67 42.01
CA TRP A 41 2.86 -3.75 41.25
C TRP A 41 1.64 -3.28 42.04
N ARG A 42 1.06 -4.11 42.91
CA ARG A 42 -0.07 -3.71 43.77
C ARG A 42 0.30 -2.59 44.72
N GLN A 43 1.54 -2.61 45.22
CA GLN A 43 2.06 -1.57 46.12
C GLN A 43 2.58 -0.35 45.35
N THR A 44 3.17 -0.56 44.18
CA THR A 44 3.89 0.48 43.44
C THR A 44 2.98 1.26 42.50
N ALA A 45 2.09 0.60 41.75
CA ALA A 45 1.23 1.25 40.75
C ALA A 45 0.41 2.43 41.31
N PRO A 46 -0.25 2.33 42.49
CA PRO A 46 -1.01 3.44 43.06
C PRO A 46 -0.16 4.67 43.37
N LYS A 47 1.11 4.49 43.77
CA LYS A 47 2.04 5.60 44.07
C LYS A 47 2.33 6.48 42.85
N TYR A 48 2.15 5.94 41.64
CA TYR A 48 2.33 6.65 40.38
C TYR A 48 0.99 6.97 39.67
N GLY A 49 -0.14 6.87 40.38
CA GLY A 49 -1.47 7.17 39.85
C GLY A 49 -2.03 6.09 38.91
N PHE A 50 -1.42 4.90 38.86
CA PHE A 50 -1.98 3.76 38.15
C PHE A 50 -2.95 3.00 39.05
N GLY A 51 -4.08 2.59 38.47
CA GLY A 51 -5.09 1.77 39.13
C GLY A 51 -4.77 0.27 39.03
N ARG A 52 -5.82 -0.53 38.82
CA ARG A 52 -5.71 -1.98 38.66
C ARG A 52 -4.71 -2.35 37.56
N HIS A 53 -3.76 -3.22 37.89
CA HIS A 53 -2.85 -3.85 36.95
C HIS A 53 -3.18 -5.34 36.79
N GLU A 54 -2.79 -5.90 35.64
CA GLU A 54 -2.93 -7.32 35.34
C GLU A 54 -1.70 -7.76 34.55
N LEU A 55 -0.87 -8.59 35.19
CA LEU A 55 0.30 -9.21 34.56
C LEU A 55 0.01 -10.69 34.38
N LEU A 56 -0.09 -11.16 33.14
CA LEU A 56 -0.39 -12.54 32.83
C LEU A 56 0.54 -13.07 31.73
N PRO A 57 0.85 -14.37 31.74
CA PRO A 57 1.59 -15.00 30.65
C PRO A 57 0.76 -15.02 29.36
N ILE A 58 1.43 -15.09 28.21
CA ILE A 58 0.77 -15.21 26.91
C ILE A 58 0.05 -16.56 26.83
N ARG A 59 -1.28 -16.52 26.62
CA ARG A 59 -2.12 -17.74 26.61
C ARG A 59 -1.92 -18.62 25.39
N LYS A 60 -1.81 -18.03 24.20
CA LYS A 60 -1.82 -18.72 22.90
C LYS A 60 -0.47 -18.56 22.20
N THR A 61 -0.45 -17.85 21.07
CA THR A 61 0.71 -17.68 20.19
C THR A 61 1.06 -16.20 20.04
N GLY A 62 2.24 -15.93 19.47
CA GLY A 62 2.65 -14.57 19.10
C GLY A 62 1.67 -13.88 18.15
N GLU A 63 1.05 -14.62 17.21
CA GLU A 63 0.04 -14.09 16.32
C GLU A 63 -1.25 -13.67 17.04
N ALA A 64 -1.71 -14.50 17.98
CA ALA A 64 -2.90 -14.17 18.79
C ALA A 64 -2.66 -12.91 19.62
N LEU A 65 -1.46 -12.76 20.17
CA LEU A 65 -1.03 -11.55 20.86
C LEU A 65 -0.98 -10.34 19.93
N ALA A 66 -0.40 -10.48 18.73
CA ALA A 66 -0.34 -9.40 17.75
C ALA A 66 -1.74 -8.91 17.36
N LYS A 67 -2.69 -9.83 17.12
CA LYS A 67 -4.11 -9.52 16.87
C LYS A 67 -4.74 -8.80 18.05
N TYR A 68 -4.46 -9.26 19.28
CA TYR A 68 -4.97 -8.65 20.50
C TYR A 68 -4.48 -7.20 20.65
N VAL A 69 -3.16 -6.97 20.59
CA VAL A 69 -2.58 -5.61 20.69
C VAL A 69 -3.08 -4.72 19.55
N GLY A 70 -3.13 -5.24 18.32
CA GLY A 70 -3.65 -4.52 17.15
C GLY A 70 -5.10 -4.08 17.32
N LYS A 71 -5.96 -4.91 17.91
CA LYS A 71 -7.35 -4.56 18.21
C LYS A 71 -7.45 -3.33 19.10
N TYR A 72 -6.62 -3.20 20.14
CA TYR A 72 -6.66 -2.03 21.03
C TYR A 72 -6.08 -0.78 20.39
N ILE A 73 -5.01 -0.92 19.60
CA ILE A 73 -4.49 0.19 18.79
C ILE A 73 -5.60 0.71 17.87
N GLY A 74 -6.31 -0.18 17.18
CA GLY A 74 -7.44 0.17 16.30
C GLY A 74 -8.54 0.94 17.04
N LYS A 75 -9.01 0.42 18.18
CA LYS A 75 -10.02 1.10 19.01
C LYS A 75 -9.63 2.53 19.39
N HIS A 76 -8.36 2.78 19.70
CA HIS A 76 -7.91 4.11 20.11
C HIS A 76 -7.72 5.09 18.96
N ILE A 77 -7.62 4.63 17.70
CA ILE A 77 -7.50 5.52 16.54
C ILE A 77 -8.80 6.33 16.34
N GLU A 78 -9.95 5.73 16.61
CA GLU A 78 -11.27 6.34 16.38
C GLU A 78 -11.74 7.28 17.49
N HIS A 79 -11.08 7.25 18.66
CA HIS A 79 -11.47 8.02 19.85
C HIS A 79 -10.42 9.05 20.28
N ARG A 80 -9.59 9.54 19.35
CA ARG A 80 -8.56 10.55 19.67
C ARG A 80 -9.19 11.92 19.84
N LEU A 81 -8.78 12.62 20.89
CA LEU A 81 -9.15 14.01 21.10
C LEU A 81 -8.14 14.94 20.42
N PRO A 82 -8.50 16.20 20.11
CA PRO A 82 -7.56 17.17 19.55
C PRO A 82 -6.28 17.35 20.40
N GLU A 83 -6.39 17.19 21.72
CA GLU A 83 -5.28 17.30 22.67
C GLU A 83 -4.30 16.12 22.56
N ASP A 84 -4.72 14.97 22.02
CA ASP A 84 -3.86 13.81 21.78
C ASP A 84 -2.93 13.98 20.56
N LYS A 85 -2.96 15.15 19.91
CA LYS A 85 -2.10 15.47 18.78
C LYS A 85 -0.63 15.37 19.19
N GLY A 86 0.12 14.51 18.49
CA GLY A 86 1.54 14.25 18.77
C GLY A 86 1.80 13.15 19.79
N ALA A 87 0.80 12.70 20.54
CA ALA A 87 0.94 11.54 21.42
C ALA A 87 1.10 10.26 20.59
N ARG A 88 2.13 9.46 20.88
CA ARG A 88 2.38 8.18 20.18
C ARG A 88 1.47 7.09 20.73
N LEU A 89 0.78 6.36 19.85
CA LEU A 89 -0.04 5.19 20.22
C LEU A 89 0.80 3.97 20.60
N VAL A 90 1.96 3.81 19.97
CA VAL A 90 2.85 2.67 20.21
C VAL A 90 4.25 3.18 20.46
N ARG A 91 4.87 2.67 21.53
CA ARG A 91 6.29 2.82 21.82
C ARG A 91 6.91 1.45 21.97
N TYR A 92 8.12 1.32 21.48
CA TYR A 92 8.92 0.11 21.56
C TYR A 92 10.11 0.35 22.50
N SER A 93 10.58 -0.70 23.16
CA SER A 93 11.85 -0.65 23.89
C SER A 93 13.01 -0.47 22.91
N ARG A 94 14.14 0.02 23.43
CA ARG A 94 15.37 0.21 22.66
C ARG A 94 15.82 -1.13 22.05
N GLY A 95 16.20 -1.11 20.77
CA GLY A 95 16.71 -2.30 20.06
C GLY A 95 15.62 -3.21 19.48
N THR A 96 14.34 -2.95 19.72
CA THR A 96 13.26 -3.76 19.13
C THR A 96 13.13 -3.51 17.63
N ASN A 97 13.02 -4.60 16.85
CA ASN A 97 12.68 -4.53 15.43
C ASN A 97 11.31 -3.89 15.25
N ARG A 98 11.28 -2.78 14.52
CA ARG A 98 10.04 -2.05 14.23
C ARG A 98 9.51 -2.46 12.88
N ALA A 99 8.26 -2.90 12.84
CA ALA A 99 7.52 -2.96 11.58
C ALA A 99 7.50 -1.54 10.99
N ARG A 100 8.01 -1.39 9.77
CA ARG A 100 7.96 -0.12 9.06
C ARG A 100 6.58 0.03 8.45
N ALA A 101 6.09 1.27 8.36
CA ALA A 101 4.87 1.59 7.60
C ALA A 101 5.01 1.34 6.09
N GLN A 102 6.20 0.93 5.63
CA GLN A 102 6.45 0.38 4.30
C GLN A 102 5.90 -1.04 4.23
N PHE A 103 4.58 -1.18 4.22
CA PHE A 103 3.91 -2.44 3.91
C PHE A 103 3.27 -2.32 2.54
N SER A 104 3.18 -3.45 1.84
CA SER A 104 2.40 -3.56 0.61
C SER A 104 1.28 -4.55 0.83
N TRP A 105 0.10 -4.25 0.29
CA TRP A 105 -1.01 -5.19 0.33
C TRP A 105 -0.64 -6.50 -0.37
N CYS A 106 -0.91 -7.62 0.30
CA CYS A 106 -0.78 -8.97 -0.23
C CYS A 106 -2.18 -9.51 -0.60
N THR A 107 -2.92 -8.72 -1.37
CA THR A 107 -4.23 -9.12 -1.92
C THR A 107 -4.06 -9.59 -3.36
N PRO A 108 -4.98 -10.40 -3.91
CA PRO A 108 -4.93 -10.81 -5.32
C PRO A 108 -4.85 -9.63 -6.28
N GLY A 109 -5.59 -8.53 -6.01
CA GLY A 109 -5.51 -7.32 -6.84
C GLY A 109 -4.14 -6.65 -6.80
N ALA A 110 -3.52 -6.52 -5.62
CA ALA A 110 -2.19 -5.92 -5.50
C ALA A 110 -1.10 -6.82 -6.12
N ALA A 111 -1.22 -8.13 -6.00
CA ALA A 111 -0.32 -9.10 -6.65
C ALA A 111 -0.45 -9.05 -8.18
N LEU A 112 -1.69 -8.99 -8.69
CA LEU A 112 -1.96 -8.86 -10.11
C LEU A 112 -1.39 -7.56 -10.69
N TRP A 113 -1.63 -6.42 -10.03
CA TRP A 113 -1.08 -5.13 -10.46
C TRP A 113 0.44 -5.15 -10.57
N ARG A 114 1.15 -5.72 -9.59
CA ARG A 114 2.62 -5.89 -9.62
C ARG A 114 3.06 -6.79 -10.78
N THR A 115 2.30 -7.85 -11.07
CA THR A 115 2.56 -8.76 -12.19
C THR A 115 2.43 -8.04 -13.53
N LYS A 116 1.34 -7.28 -13.72
CA LYS A 116 1.09 -6.47 -14.92
C LYS A 116 2.15 -5.38 -15.10
N LEU A 117 2.51 -4.68 -14.01
CA LEU A 117 3.59 -3.69 -14.02
C LEU A 117 4.92 -4.34 -14.42
N GLY A 118 5.24 -5.52 -13.89
CA GLY A 118 6.46 -6.26 -14.25
C GLY A 118 6.49 -6.67 -15.72
N LEU A 119 5.34 -7.03 -16.31
CA LEU A 119 5.23 -7.27 -17.76
C LEU A 119 5.50 -6.00 -18.57
N LEU A 120 4.87 -4.89 -18.20
CA LEU A 120 5.08 -3.60 -18.87
C LEU A 120 6.53 -3.13 -18.75
N CYS A 121 7.14 -3.24 -17.57
CA CYS A 121 8.53 -2.88 -17.32
C CYS A 121 9.47 -3.69 -18.22
N ARG A 122 9.28 -5.01 -18.31
CA ARG A 122 10.06 -5.87 -19.22
C ARG A 122 9.88 -5.46 -20.68
N ALA A 123 8.66 -5.14 -21.12
CA ALA A 123 8.41 -4.65 -22.48
C ALA A 123 9.09 -3.29 -22.75
N LEU A 124 9.29 -2.47 -21.73
CA LEU A 124 10.03 -1.20 -21.79
C LEU A 124 11.56 -1.37 -21.64
N GLY A 125 12.06 -2.60 -21.48
CA GLY A 125 13.48 -2.87 -21.27
C GLY A 125 13.99 -2.52 -19.87
N LEU A 126 13.10 -2.46 -18.88
CA LEU A 126 13.42 -2.14 -17.48
C LEU A 126 13.61 -3.40 -16.64
N THR A 127 14.45 -3.29 -15.60
CA THR A 127 14.75 -4.35 -14.63
C THR A 127 14.19 -4.01 -13.26
N SER A 128 14.17 -4.99 -12.35
CA SER A 128 13.78 -4.78 -10.94
C SER A 128 14.55 -3.66 -10.26
N ASP A 129 15.80 -3.44 -10.69
CA ASP A 129 16.74 -2.57 -10.01
C ASP A 129 16.61 -1.11 -10.47
N ASN A 130 16.15 -0.88 -11.71
CA ASN A 130 16.11 0.47 -12.30
C ASN A 130 14.71 1.01 -12.57
N TYR A 131 13.66 0.17 -12.57
CA TYR A 131 12.36 0.59 -13.09
C TYR A 131 11.79 1.81 -12.34
N THR A 132 11.96 1.89 -11.01
CA THR A 132 11.37 2.98 -10.23
C THR A 132 11.99 4.33 -10.57
N GLU A 133 13.30 4.38 -10.79
CA GLU A 133 14.03 5.60 -11.14
C GLU A 133 13.71 6.02 -12.57
N GLN A 134 13.77 5.07 -13.51
CA GLN A 134 13.48 5.32 -14.93
C GLN A 134 12.03 5.77 -15.16
N LEU A 135 11.06 5.12 -14.52
CA LEU A 135 9.66 5.53 -14.62
C LEU A 135 9.42 6.91 -13.99
N ARG A 136 10.13 7.25 -12.91
CA ARG A 136 10.08 8.59 -12.33
C ARG A 136 10.68 9.64 -13.27
N GLU A 137 11.76 9.32 -13.97
CA GLU A 137 12.37 10.20 -14.96
C GLU A 137 11.42 10.44 -16.15
N TRP A 138 10.86 9.37 -16.72
CA TRP A 138 10.03 9.46 -17.93
C TRP A 138 8.64 10.03 -17.68
N TYR A 139 8.02 9.69 -16.55
CA TYR A 139 6.62 10.02 -16.24
C TYR A 139 6.46 10.92 -15.00
N GLY A 140 7.55 11.34 -14.38
CA GLY A 140 7.55 12.22 -13.20
C GLY A 140 7.26 11.50 -11.87
N PRO A 141 7.19 12.26 -10.76
CA PRO A 141 7.03 11.69 -9.40
C PRO A 141 5.71 10.93 -9.19
N ARG A 142 4.71 11.15 -10.06
CA ARG A 142 3.40 10.47 -10.04
C ARG A 142 3.26 9.45 -11.17
N TRP A 143 4.37 8.84 -11.60
CA TRP A 143 4.39 7.85 -12.68
C TRP A 143 3.36 6.73 -12.46
N CYS A 144 3.17 6.29 -11.21
CA CYS A 144 2.23 5.21 -10.87
C CYS A 144 0.79 5.54 -11.29
N HIS A 145 0.34 6.77 -11.08
CA HIS A 145 -0.99 7.22 -11.51
C HIS A 145 -1.08 7.41 -13.02
N THR A 146 0.02 7.77 -13.66
CA THR A 146 0.07 7.96 -15.12
C THR A 146 -0.02 6.62 -15.84
N LEU A 147 0.69 5.62 -15.34
CA LEU A 147 0.74 4.28 -15.94
C LEU A 147 -0.38 3.37 -15.44
N ALA A 148 -1.04 3.68 -14.32
CA ALA A 148 -2.15 2.88 -13.77
C ALA A 148 -3.14 2.39 -14.84
N PRO A 149 -3.74 3.23 -15.71
CA PRO A 149 -4.70 2.75 -16.71
C PRO A 149 -4.07 1.78 -17.73
N MET A 150 -2.79 1.96 -18.07
CA MET A 150 -2.07 1.07 -18.99
C MET A 150 -1.71 -0.25 -18.30
N VAL A 151 -1.32 -0.20 -17.03
CA VAL A 151 -1.02 -1.39 -16.24
C VAL A 151 -2.31 -2.19 -16.01
N ASP A 152 -3.41 -1.53 -15.68
CA ASP A 152 -4.69 -2.18 -15.40
C ASP A 152 -5.28 -2.86 -16.63
N SER A 153 -5.04 -2.32 -17.84
CA SER A 153 -5.55 -2.87 -19.10
C SER A 153 -4.84 -4.15 -19.56
N ILE A 154 -3.63 -4.42 -19.07
CA ILE A 154 -2.87 -5.63 -19.41
C ILE A 154 -3.62 -6.87 -18.93
N LYS A 155 -3.74 -7.89 -19.77
CA LYS A 155 -4.21 -9.22 -19.40
C LYS A 155 -3.03 -10.19 -19.52
N PRO A 156 -2.39 -10.62 -18.41
CA PRO A 156 -1.27 -11.56 -18.48
C PRO A 156 -1.61 -12.85 -19.23
N LEU A 157 -0.60 -13.48 -19.85
CA LEU A 157 -0.77 -14.83 -20.42
C LEU A 157 -0.89 -15.89 -19.31
N VAL A 158 -0.13 -15.72 -18.24
CA VAL A 158 -0.12 -16.62 -17.07
C VAL A 158 -0.37 -15.80 -15.82
N TYR A 159 -1.28 -16.28 -15.00
CA TYR A 159 -1.69 -15.68 -13.74
C TYR A 159 -1.03 -16.40 -12.55
N PRO A 160 -0.54 -15.64 -11.53
CA PRO A 160 0.09 -16.21 -10.34
C PRO A 160 -0.84 -17.05 -9.45
N SER A 161 -2.15 -16.92 -9.61
CA SER A 161 -3.16 -17.72 -8.91
C SER A 161 -4.52 -17.57 -9.56
N PHE A 162 -5.44 -18.51 -9.33
CA PHE A 162 -6.81 -18.41 -9.80
C PHE A 162 -7.46 -17.10 -9.33
N TRP A 163 -7.19 -16.69 -8.09
CA TRP A 163 -7.72 -15.45 -7.54
C TRP A 163 -7.25 -14.19 -8.28
N THR A 164 -6.05 -14.22 -8.85
CA THR A 164 -5.59 -13.12 -9.73
C THR A 164 -6.24 -13.19 -11.10
N LEU A 165 -6.45 -14.38 -11.66
CA LEU A 165 -7.17 -14.58 -12.92
C LEU A 165 -8.61 -14.04 -12.81
N GLN A 166 -9.32 -14.41 -11.75
CA GLN A 166 -10.71 -14.00 -11.50
C GLN A 166 -10.87 -12.48 -11.40
N LYS A 167 -9.82 -11.72 -11.02
CA LYS A 167 -9.89 -10.24 -11.01
C LYS A 167 -10.03 -9.66 -12.41
N ASP A 168 -9.48 -10.33 -13.43
CA ASP A 168 -9.61 -9.92 -14.82
C ASP A 168 -10.82 -10.55 -15.51
N PHE A 169 -11.27 -11.72 -15.03
CA PHE A 169 -12.38 -12.50 -15.56
C PHE A 169 -13.37 -12.83 -14.44
N LEU A 170 -14.19 -11.84 -14.04
CA LEU A 170 -15.07 -11.93 -12.87
C LEU A 170 -16.09 -13.08 -12.92
N LYS A 171 -16.39 -13.59 -14.11
CA LYS A 171 -17.37 -14.67 -14.32
C LYS A 171 -16.77 -16.08 -14.18
N LEU A 172 -15.45 -16.19 -13.96
CA LEU A 172 -14.84 -17.50 -13.74
C LEU A 172 -15.13 -17.99 -12.32
N GLU A 173 -15.64 -19.21 -12.24
CA GLU A 173 -15.83 -19.93 -10.99
C GLU A 173 -14.55 -20.68 -10.59
N PRO A 174 -14.20 -20.71 -9.30
CA PRO A 174 -13.06 -21.47 -8.83
C PRO A 174 -13.25 -22.97 -9.08
N PRO A 175 -12.14 -23.72 -9.21
CA PRO A 175 -12.20 -25.16 -9.31
C PRO A 175 -12.92 -25.76 -8.07
N PRO A 176 -13.64 -26.88 -8.24
CA PRO A 176 -14.22 -27.63 -7.12
C PRO A 176 -13.17 -27.89 -6.04
N LYS A 177 -13.60 -27.85 -4.76
CA LYS A 177 -12.69 -27.92 -3.62
C LYS A 177 -11.92 -29.25 -3.58
N GLU A 178 -12.52 -30.29 -4.12
CA GLU A 178 -11.98 -31.65 -4.22
C GLU A 178 -10.70 -31.70 -5.08
N LEU A 179 -10.49 -30.72 -5.97
CA LEU A 179 -9.33 -30.64 -6.85
C LEU A 179 -8.23 -29.72 -6.33
N TRP A 180 -8.38 -29.12 -5.14
CA TRP A 180 -7.40 -28.12 -4.66
C TRP A 180 -6.06 -28.72 -4.25
N ASP A 181 -6.01 -30.03 -3.98
CA ASP A 181 -4.78 -30.76 -3.68
C ASP A 181 -3.97 -31.08 -4.96
N ASP A 182 -4.61 -31.02 -6.14
CA ASP A 182 -3.93 -31.15 -7.42
C ASP A 182 -3.17 -29.84 -7.74
N PRO A 183 -1.84 -29.90 -7.97
CA PRO A 183 -1.03 -28.73 -8.32
C PRO A 183 -1.56 -27.91 -9.50
N ASP A 184 -2.16 -28.56 -10.50
CA ASP A 184 -2.67 -27.92 -11.72
C ASP A 184 -4.02 -27.22 -11.49
N CYS A 185 -4.77 -27.68 -10.48
CA CYS A 185 -6.08 -27.14 -10.12
C CYS A 185 -6.07 -26.35 -8.81
N ASN A 186 -4.91 -26.18 -8.18
CA ASN A 186 -4.81 -25.44 -6.92
C ASN A 186 -5.00 -23.93 -7.17
N PRO A 187 -6.03 -23.30 -6.58
CA PRO A 187 -6.35 -21.90 -6.87
C PRO A 187 -5.35 -20.91 -6.26
N ASN A 188 -4.49 -21.35 -5.35
CA ASN A 188 -3.53 -20.52 -4.65
C ASN A 188 -2.13 -20.54 -5.28
N THR A 189 -1.84 -21.50 -6.15
CA THR A 189 -0.57 -21.63 -6.86
C THR A 189 -0.66 -21.05 -8.27
N GLY A 190 0.50 -20.70 -8.83
CA GLY A 190 0.61 -20.07 -10.15
C GLY A 190 0.64 -21.08 -11.29
N GLY A 191 0.31 -20.60 -12.49
CA GLY A 191 0.24 -21.43 -13.71
C GLY A 191 -1.08 -21.29 -14.48
N TRP A 192 -2.04 -20.55 -13.93
CA TRP A 192 -3.35 -20.35 -14.53
C TRP A 192 -3.26 -19.59 -15.85
N MET A 193 -3.60 -20.26 -16.95
CA MET A 193 -3.56 -19.66 -18.29
C MET A 193 -4.70 -18.68 -18.51
N ASN A 194 -4.41 -17.64 -19.29
CA ASN A 194 -5.44 -16.77 -19.83
C ASN A 194 -6.37 -17.57 -20.77
N PRO A 195 -7.71 -17.50 -20.58
CA PRO A 195 -8.66 -18.12 -21.49
C PRO A 195 -8.55 -17.65 -22.95
N ASP A 196 -8.02 -16.45 -23.17
CA ASP A 196 -7.77 -15.85 -24.48
C ASP A 196 -6.28 -15.44 -24.60
N PRO A 197 -5.42 -16.33 -25.13
CA PRO A 197 -3.99 -16.06 -25.29
C PRO A 197 -3.69 -14.89 -26.25
N ASP A 198 -4.53 -14.67 -27.27
CA ASP A 198 -4.34 -13.59 -28.23
C ASP A 198 -4.61 -12.22 -27.59
N GLN A 199 -5.64 -12.14 -26.74
CA GLN A 199 -5.90 -10.96 -25.91
C GLN A 199 -4.70 -10.62 -25.02
N ALA A 200 -3.98 -11.61 -24.50
CA ALA A 200 -2.83 -11.36 -23.64
C ALA A 200 -1.73 -10.59 -24.39
N ARG A 201 -1.41 -11.03 -25.62
CA ARG A 201 -0.43 -10.36 -26.47
C ARG A 201 -0.89 -8.97 -26.88
N GLN A 202 -2.14 -8.83 -27.31
CA GLN A 202 -2.70 -7.56 -27.79
C GLN A 202 -2.79 -6.51 -26.68
N SER A 203 -3.23 -6.91 -25.47
CA SER A 203 -3.35 -6.00 -24.33
C SER A 203 -1.99 -5.48 -23.88
N LEU A 204 -0.96 -6.34 -23.83
CA LEU A 204 0.41 -5.93 -23.51
C LEU A 204 0.98 -4.98 -24.57
N LEU A 205 0.80 -5.29 -25.85
CA LEU A 205 1.25 -4.42 -26.95
C LEU A 205 0.58 -3.05 -26.88
N THR A 206 -0.74 -3.01 -26.65
CA THR A 206 -1.51 -1.77 -26.53
C THR A 206 -1.03 -0.93 -25.36
N ALA A 207 -0.83 -1.54 -24.18
CA ALA A 207 -0.33 -0.86 -23.00
C ALA A 207 1.08 -0.30 -23.22
N TRP A 208 1.94 -1.07 -23.90
CA TRP A 208 3.31 -0.65 -24.22
C TRP A 208 3.34 0.55 -25.17
N ILE A 209 2.57 0.51 -26.27
CA ILE A 209 2.45 1.64 -27.20
C ILE A 209 1.95 2.89 -26.47
N ALA A 210 0.88 2.76 -25.68
CA ALA A 210 0.33 3.87 -24.90
C ALA A 210 1.35 4.47 -23.92
N ALA A 211 2.18 3.62 -23.30
CA ALA A 211 3.25 4.06 -22.41
C ALA A 211 4.35 4.83 -23.16
N LEU A 212 4.74 4.37 -24.36
CA LEU A 212 5.70 5.08 -25.21
C LEU A 212 5.16 6.43 -25.70
N ASP A 213 3.90 6.48 -26.12
CA ASP A 213 3.25 7.72 -26.55
C ASP A 213 3.16 8.75 -25.42
N GLU A 214 2.82 8.33 -24.20
CA GLU A 214 2.81 9.21 -23.04
C GLU A 214 4.21 9.71 -22.68
N ARG A 215 5.23 8.85 -22.78
CA ARG A 215 6.63 9.25 -22.61
C ARG A 215 7.02 10.32 -23.62
N GLN A 216 6.73 10.10 -24.89
CA GLN A 216 7.04 11.05 -25.97
C GLN A 216 6.32 12.39 -25.77
N ARG A 217 5.03 12.36 -25.41
CA ARG A 217 4.23 13.56 -25.10
C ARG A 217 4.82 14.36 -23.93
N ARG A 218 5.36 13.71 -22.90
CA ARG A 218 6.00 14.38 -21.76
C ARG A 218 7.35 14.98 -22.14
N TRP A 219 8.16 14.24 -22.88
CA TRP A 219 9.43 14.73 -23.39
C TRP A 219 9.26 16.03 -24.21
N HIS A 220 8.30 16.05 -25.15
CA HIS A 220 8.00 17.26 -25.91
C HIS A 220 7.49 18.43 -25.05
N ARG A 221 6.69 18.16 -24.01
CA ARG A 221 6.25 19.20 -23.05
C ARG A 221 7.42 19.79 -22.27
N HIS A 222 8.39 18.97 -21.89
CA HIS A 222 9.60 19.42 -21.19
C HIS A 222 10.45 20.34 -22.11
N GLN A 223 10.74 19.88 -23.33
CA GLN A 223 11.51 20.64 -24.32
C GLN A 223 10.88 21.99 -24.65
N ARG A 224 9.54 22.07 -24.77
CA ARG A 224 8.82 23.34 -24.99
C ARG A 224 8.92 24.31 -23.80
N ARG A 225 9.01 23.79 -22.57
CA ARG A 225 9.18 24.63 -21.36
C ARG A 225 10.60 25.15 -21.22
N GLU A 226 11.60 24.34 -21.59
CA GLU A 226 13.01 24.71 -21.52
C GLU A 226 13.47 25.59 -22.70
N SER A 227 12.78 25.53 -23.84
CA SER A 227 13.04 26.40 -25.00
C SER A 227 11.77 27.11 -25.47
N PRO A 228 11.31 28.17 -24.75
CA PRO A 228 10.11 28.93 -25.13
C PRO A 228 10.24 29.64 -26.49
N ASN A 229 11.46 29.82 -27.00
CA ASN A 229 11.75 30.75 -28.10
C ASN A 229 12.17 30.10 -29.42
N ARG A 230 11.94 28.80 -29.64
CA ARG A 230 11.95 28.26 -31.02
C ARG A 230 10.60 28.54 -31.68
N ARG A 231 10.42 29.78 -32.15
CA ARG A 231 9.37 30.07 -33.14
C ARG A 231 9.63 29.23 -34.38
N CYS A 232 8.58 28.63 -34.93
CA CYS A 232 8.65 27.94 -36.21
C CYS A 232 8.99 28.97 -37.31
N PRO A 233 10.10 28.83 -38.06
CA PRO A 233 10.49 29.80 -39.11
C PRO A 233 9.40 30.02 -40.18
N LEU A 234 8.48 29.08 -40.33
CA LEU A 234 7.38 29.13 -41.31
C LEU A 234 6.26 30.11 -40.95
N THR A 235 6.26 30.72 -39.76
CA THR A 235 5.22 31.69 -39.37
C THR A 235 5.61 33.16 -39.55
N GLU A 236 6.86 33.45 -39.92
CA GLU A 236 7.33 34.83 -40.10
C GLU A 236 7.16 35.34 -41.55
N VAL A 237 7.21 34.43 -42.54
CA VAL A 237 6.96 34.77 -43.96
C VAL A 237 5.47 35.00 -44.26
N ALA A 238 4.55 34.41 -43.48
CA ALA A 238 3.11 34.55 -43.72
C ALA A 238 2.50 35.84 -43.12
N ARG A 239 3.25 36.61 -42.30
CA ARG A 239 2.74 37.85 -41.68
C ARG A 239 3.02 39.12 -42.48
N SER A 240 3.84 39.07 -43.54
CA SER A 240 4.11 40.23 -44.40
C SER A 240 3.25 40.31 -45.66
N ALA A 241 2.31 39.37 -45.87
CA ALA A 241 1.54 39.27 -47.12
C ALA A 241 0.04 39.59 -47.01
N PHE A 242 -0.46 40.00 -45.83
CA PHE A 242 -1.88 40.35 -45.67
C PHE A 242 -2.05 41.68 -44.91
N PRO A 243 -2.70 42.70 -45.50
CA PRO A 243 -3.11 43.90 -44.76
C PRO A 243 -4.05 43.47 -43.64
N ARG A 244 -3.86 44.02 -42.43
CA ARG A 244 -4.76 43.76 -41.30
C ARG A 244 -6.18 44.25 -41.65
N PRO A 245 -7.24 43.45 -41.47
CA PRO A 245 -8.61 43.94 -41.58
C PRO A 245 -8.88 44.98 -40.49
N GLY A 246 -9.63 46.02 -40.88
CA GLY A 246 -9.79 47.27 -40.15
C GLY A 246 -10.35 47.17 -38.74
N VAL A 247 -9.98 48.16 -37.95
CA VAL A 247 -10.56 48.50 -36.66
C VAL A 247 -12.03 48.92 -36.87
N PRO A 248 -13.00 48.36 -36.14
CA PRO A 248 -14.40 48.80 -36.21
C PRO A 248 -14.58 50.23 -35.67
N TRP A 249 -15.31 51.04 -36.43
CA TRP A 249 -15.51 52.48 -36.30
C TRP A 249 -16.52 52.93 -35.22
N ILE A 250 -16.82 52.10 -34.21
CA ILE A 250 -17.82 52.44 -33.18
C ILE A 250 -17.28 52.17 -31.76
N LYS A 251 -17.37 53.23 -30.93
CA LYS A 251 -16.98 53.38 -29.50
C LYS A 251 -15.57 53.90 -29.25
N GLN A 252 -15.30 55.08 -29.82
CA GLN A 252 -14.30 56.02 -29.33
C GLN A 252 -14.98 57.37 -29.08
N THR A 253 -15.95 57.43 -28.16
CA THR A 253 -16.50 58.68 -27.58
C THR A 253 -17.19 58.37 -26.25
N ALA A 254 -16.45 58.47 -25.14
CA ALA A 254 -16.98 58.73 -23.79
C ALA A 254 -15.79 58.81 -22.80
N ARG A 255 -14.87 59.72 -23.09
CA ARG A 255 -13.96 60.34 -22.12
C ARG A 255 -13.59 61.67 -22.75
N ASP A 256 -14.38 62.67 -22.38
CA ASP A 256 -14.06 64.08 -22.18
C ASP A 256 -15.42 64.74 -21.89
N ASP A 257 -15.51 65.31 -20.69
CA ASP A 257 -16.66 65.87 -19.94
C ASP A 257 -17.25 64.98 -18.83
#